data_AF-A0A0H3DJQ2-F1
#
_entry.id   AF-A0A0H3DJQ2-F1
#
_cell.length_a   1.000
_cell.length_b   1.000
_cell.length_c   1.000
_cell.angle_alpha   90.00
_cell.angle_beta   90.00
_cell.angle_gamma   90.00
#
_symmetry.space_group_name_H-M   'P 1'
#
loop_
_entity.id
_entity.type
_entity.pdbx_description
1 polymer ?
#
loop_
_entity_poly.entity_id
_entity_poly.type
_entity_poly.pdbx_seq_one_letter_code
_entity_poly.pdbx_strand_id
1 'polypeptide(L)'
;MMRIMGRPRALVAVVAGALLLAGCGSGPSQVGSAVIVGDRSVSLDQVQSMIDQALREHPYAQKLAAEHKLDVLGREIVRQAVLHELTLRAAKQENLGADQAKVAGLAAQLTPAPVTDTKQGDQVAVTQIVSKLRDRNEVASDVLLEQDLARKVLPKLSVGADYVGISATGDNDRAARTRAFGLAKEFADDPAKIQGVVQQAQQEGQQAQQTGAPGPGGYSAGQAAELFGAAQYPGLAQTALFGSDKNSVVVFQAQKPQSADWFVFVIRARGTDKAVPADQEAQKPTDAQLTAIGTRLLQPYLGQSGLRINPRYGVWDLVGMNLVPNSDATQGVVLPIRGAATAQQ
;
A
#
# COMPACT_ATOMS: atom_id res chain seq x y z
N MET A 1 -53.09 43.24 51.42
CA MET A 1 -52.94 44.69 51.62
C MET A 1 -51.54 45.08 51.15
N MET A 2 -51.48 45.99 50.17
CA MET A 2 -50.38 46.90 49.83
C MET A 2 -49.01 46.38 49.31
N ARG A 3 -48.70 46.80 48.08
CA ARG A 3 -47.39 46.83 47.39
C ARG A 3 -46.39 47.76 48.12
N ILE A 4 -45.09 47.52 47.93
CA ILE A 4 -43.98 48.51 47.74
C ILE A 4 -42.79 47.70 47.17
N MET A 5 -42.46 47.78 45.86
CA MET A 5 -41.53 48.71 45.19
C MET A 5 -40.09 48.71 45.71
N GLY A 6 -39.15 48.30 44.85
CA GLY A 6 -37.71 48.55 45.06
C GLY A 6 -36.75 47.72 44.19
N ARG A 7 -36.62 48.04 42.90
CA ARG A 7 -35.35 47.93 42.14
C ARG A 7 -34.88 49.38 41.94
N PRO A 8 -33.57 49.73 41.98
CA PRO A 8 -32.64 49.24 40.94
C PRO A 8 -31.13 49.19 41.33
N ARG A 9 -30.35 48.74 40.32
CA ARG A 9 -28.91 48.97 40.03
C ARG A 9 -27.95 47.77 40.20
N ALA A 10 -27.84 47.07 39.06
CA ALA A 10 -26.62 46.66 38.37
C ALA A 10 -25.27 46.75 39.11
N LEU A 11 -24.59 45.60 39.17
CA LEU A 11 -23.13 45.39 39.06
C LEU A 11 -22.94 43.89 38.77
N VAL A 12 -22.78 43.50 37.50
CA VAL A 12 -21.50 43.09 36.89
C VAL A 12 -20.79 41.98 37.66
N ALA A 13 -20.92 40.75 37.19
CA ALA A 13 -19.89 39.72 37.26
C ALA A 13 -20.15 38.66 36.18
N VAL A 14 -19.63 38.92 34.98
CA VAL A 14 -19.44 37.93 33.92
C VAL A 14 -18.37 36.97 34.41
N VAL A 15 -18.78 35.84 34.99
CA VAL A 15 -17.87 34.74 35.30
C VAL A 15 -17.72 33.88 34.04
N ALA A 16 -16.71 34.27 33.27
CA ALA A 16 -15.77 33.39 32.56
C ALA A 16 -16.33 32.05 32.05
N GLY A 17 -17.00 32.10 30.90
CA GLY A 17 -16.98 31.00 29.95
C GLY A 17 -15.61 30.90 29.29
N ALA A 18 -14.71 30.11 29.87
CA ALA A 18 -13.37 29.84 29.32
C ALA A 18 -12.87 28.42 29.66
N LEU A 19 -13.74 27.41 29.58
CA LEU A 19 -13.36 25.99 29.75
C LEU A 19 -13.84 25.07 28.62
N LEU A 20 -14.10 25.60 27.41
CA LEU A 20 -14.56 24.81 26.26
C LEU A 20 -13.73 25.04 24.97
N LEU A 21 -12.46 25.44 25.07
CA LEU A 21 -11.57 25.60 23.90
C LEU A 21 -10.21 24.87 24.03
N ALA A 22 -10.11 23.87 24.91
CA ALA A 22 -9.01 22.90 24.87
C ALA A 22 -9.55 21.58 24.31
N GLY A 23 -9.64 21.47 22.97
CA GLY A 23 -10.21 20.25 22.37
C GLY A 23 -10.14 20.11 20.84
N CYS A 24 -9.44 20.99 20.12
CA CYS A 24 -9.22 20.85 18.68
C CYS A 24 -7.75 21.20 18.35
N GLY A 25 -6.84 20.23 18.45
CA GLY A 25 -5.44 20.43 18.05
C GLY A 25 -4.39 19.51 18.69
N SER A 26 -4.78 18.53 19.50
CA SER A 26 -3.85 17.61 20.19
C SER A 26 -3.47 16.38 19.37
N GLY A 27 -3.38 16.52 18.05
CA GLY A 27 -2.78 15.48 17.20
C GLY A 27 -1.25 15.58 17.24
N PRO A 28 -0.50 14.51 16.93
CA PRO A 28 0.96 14.56 16.91
C PRO A 28 1.47 15.70 16.01
N SER A 29 2.43 16.49 16.50
CA SER A 29 3.06 17.53 15.68
C SER A 29 3.86 16.88 14.57
N GLN A 30 3.74 17.40 13.34
CA GLN A 30 4.65 17.00 12.26
C GLN A 30 6.10 17.38 12.56
N VAL A 31 6.31 18.42 13.37
CA VAL A 31 7.64 18.81 13.85
C VAL A 31 8.20 17.66 14.70
N GLY A 32 9.35 17.13 14.30
CA GLY A 32 10.02 16.02 14.99
C GLY A 32 9.50 14.62 14.66
N SER A 33 8.46 14.50 13.83
CA SER A 33 7.91 13.20 13.41
C SER A 33 8.51 12.73 12.09
N ALA A 34 8.86 11.45 12.00
CA ALA A 34 9.21 10.75 10.77
C ALA A 34 7.96 10.32 9.99
N VAL A 35 6.96 9.80 10.71
CA VAL A 35 5.64 9.48 10.17
C VAL A 35 4.56 9.58 11.24
N ILE A 36 3.37 9.96 10.82
CA ILE A 36 2.15 9.93 11.63
C ILE A 36 1.14 9.04 10.91
N VAL A 37 0.55 8.10 11.64
CA VAL A 37 -0.53 7.22 11.18
C VAL A 37 -1.67 7.36 12.19
N GLY A 38 -2.54 8.34 11.96
CA GLY A 38 -3.66 8.73 12.82
C GLY A 38 -3.20 9.34 14.12
N ASP A 39 -3.43 8.63 15.22
CA ASP A 39 -3.03 9.04 16.57
C ASP A 39 -1.61 8.59 16.94
N ARG A 40 -1.01 7.68 16.15
CA ARG A 40 0.35 7.18 16.37
C ARG A 40 1.36 7.99 15.56
N SER A 41 2.52 8.24 16.15
CA SER A 41 3.66 8.89 15.48
C SER A 41 4.97 8.21 15.81
N VAL A 42 5.82 8.03 14.80
CA VAL A 42 7.23 7.65 14.98
C VAL A 42 8.07 8.90 14.89
N SER A 43 8.90 9.15 15.90
CA SER A 43 9.77 10.34 15.94
C SER A 43 11.02 10.17 15.07
N LEU A 44 11.63 11.29 14.68
CA LEU A 44 12.93 11.28 14.00
C LEU A 44 14.02 10.64 14.87
N ASP A 45 13.99 10.87 16.18
CA ASP A 45 14.95 10.30 17.13
C ASP A 45 14.83 8.77 17.22
N GLN A 46 13.61 8.24 17.16
CA GLN A 46 13.38 6.80 17.13
C GLN A 46 13.97 6.18 15.85
N VAL A 47 13.76 6.80 14.69
CA VAL A 47 14.38 6.34 13.44
C VAL A 47 15.90 6.40 13.51
N GLN A 48 16.46 7.50 14.04
CA GLN A 48 17.91 7.63 14.20
C GLN A 48 18.49 6.56 15.14
N SER A 49 17.83 6.29 16.26
CA SER A 49 18.25 5.27 17.21
C SER A 49 18.28 3.88 16.59
N MET A 50 17.29 3.54 15.74
CA MET A 50 17.26 2.27 15.00
C MET A 50 18.38 2.20 13.95
N ILE A 51 18.70 3.30 13.26
CA ILE A 51 19.85 3.37 12.33
C ILE A 51 21.16 3.15 13.10
N ASP A 52 21.35 3.81 14.24
CA ASP A 52 22.57 3.67 15.04
C ASP A 52 22.72 2.24 15.57
N GLN A 53 21.62 1.61 15.98
CA GLN A 53 21.61 0.20 16.36
C GLN A 53 21.97 -0.69 15.18
N ALA A 54 21.40 -0.45 14.00
CA ALA A 54 21.72 -1.19 12.78
C ALA A 54 23.23 -1.17 12.48
N LEU A 55 23.86 0.00 12.58
CA LEU A 55 25.29 0.19 12.33
C LEU A 55 26.18 -0.56 13.34
N ARG A 56 25.71 -0.68 14.58
CA ARG A 56 26.42 -1.46 15.62
C ARG A 56 26.30 -2.96 15.41
N GLU A 57 25.12 -3.43 15.01
CA GLU A 57 24.77 -4.86 15.06
C GLU A 57 24.86 -5.59 13.71
N HIS A 58 24.77 -4.87 12.59
CA HIS A 58 24.66 -5.47 11.26
C HIS A 58 25.79 -5.02 10.32
N PRO A 59 26.70 -5.93 9.91
CA PRO A 59 27.74 -5.61 8.92
C PRO A 59 27.21 -5.04 7.61
N TYR A 60 26.03 -5.51 7.16
CA TYR A 60 25.42 -4.96 5.95
C TYR A 60 24.97 -3.49 6.11
N ALA A 61 24.56 -3.07 7.31
CA ALA A 61 24.25 -1.66 7.56
C ALA A 61 25.52 -0.77 7.48
N GLN A 62 26.66 -1.28 7.95
CA GLN A 62 27.96 -0.60 7.82
C GLN A 62 28.36 -0.46 6.34
N LYS A 63 28.13 -1.49 5.52
CA LYS A 63 28.30 -1.41 4.06
C LYS A 63 27.41 -0.32 3.47
N LEU A 64 26.11 -0.29 3.82
CA LEU A 64 25.20 0.77 3.35
C LEU A 64 25.68 2.16 3.75
N ALA A 65 26.24 2.32 4.95
CA ALA A 65 26.84 3.59 5.38
C ALA A 65 28.04 3.99 4.52
N ALA A 66 28.96 3.06 4.26
CA ALA A 66 30.11 3.29 3.39
C ALA A 66 29.70 3.64 1.94
N GLU A 67 28.55 3.14 1.48
CA GLU A 67 27.97 3.45 0.18
C GLU A 67 27.03 4.68 0.18
N HIS A 68 26.91 5.40 1.31
CA HIS A 68 26.00 6.54 1.48
C HIS A 68 24.51 6.22 1.26
N LYS A 69 24.07 4.99 1.54
CA LYS A 69 22.71 4.47 1.33
C LYS A 69 21.88 4.31 2.60
N LEU A 70 22.21 5.02 3.68
CA LEU A 70 21.43 4.96 4.93
C LEU A 70 20.02 5.52 4.80
N ASP A 71 19.76 6.32 3.77
CA ASP A 71 18.42 6.76 3.41
C ASP A 71 17.49 5.59 3.06
N VAL A 72 18.02 4.52 2.44
CA VAL A 72 17.26 3.29 2.15
C VAL A 72 16.82 2.61 3.44
N LEU A 73 17.72 2.52 4.43
CA LEU A 73 17.42 1.96 5.74
C LEU A 73 16.39 2.82 6.50
N GLY A 74 16.55 4.14 6.48
CA GLY A 74 15.61 5.07 7.10
C GLY A 74 14.21 4.95 6.51
N ARG A 75 14.08 4.86 5.17
CA ARG A 75 12.78 4.63 4.51
C ARG A 75 12.16 3.30 4.91
N GLU A 76 12.95 2.22 5.00
CA GLU A 76 12.45 0.91 5.41
C GLU A 76 11.93 0.90 6.86
N ILE A 77 12.62 1.58 7.78
CA ILE A 77 12.15 1.75 9.18
C ILE A 77 10.77 2.40 9.19
N VAL A 78 10.62 3.52 8.47
CA VAL A 78 9.35 4.25 8.41
C VAL A 78 8.27 3.42 7.72
N ARG A 79 8.61 2.70 6.65
CA ARG A 79 7.68 1.80 5.94
C ARG A 79 7.12 0.72 6.86
N GLN A 80 7.98 0.03 7.61
CA GLN A 80 7.52 -1.02 8.54
C GLN A 80 6.64 -0.46 9.65
N ALA A 81 6.94 0.75 10.15
CA ALA A 81 6.07 1.41 11.11
C ALA A 81 4.68 1.70 10.52
N VAL A 82 4.61 2.17 9.26
CA VAL A 82 3.33 2.38 8.57
C VAL A 82 2.57 1.06 8.43
N LEU A 83 3.23 0.00 7.95
CA LEU A 83 2.58 -1.29 7.76
C LEU A 83 2.08 -1.88 9.08
N HIS A 84 2.88 -1.82 10.14
CA HIS A 84 2.47 -2.27 11.48
C HIS A 84 1.17 -1.59 11.92
N GLU A 85 1.10 -0.25 11.84
CA GLU A 85 -0.09 0.50 12.22
C GLU A 85 -1.31 0.18 11.34
N LEU A 86 -1.11 -0.03 10.04
CA LEU A 86 -2.18 -0.47 9.14
C LEU A 86 -2.66 -1.89 9.47
N THR A 87 -1.75 -2.79 9.82
CA THR A 87 -2.06 -4.16 10.23
C THR A 87 -2.89 -4.18 11.51
N LEU A 88 -2.53 -3.38 12.53
CA LEU A 88 -3.32 -3.25 13.76
C LEU A 88 -4.73 -2.70 13.49
N ARG A 89 -4.86 -1.73 12.58
CA ARG A 89 -6.16 -1.16 12.20
C ARG A 89 -7.02 -2.17 11.46
N ALA A 90 -6.45 -2.85 10.46
CA ALA A 90 -7.13 -3.89 9.73
C ALA A 90 -7.58 -5.01 10.67
N ALA A 91 -6.72 -5.46 11.58
CA ALA A 91 -7.06 -6.46 12.58
C ALA A 91 -8.24 -6.03 13.46
N LYS A 92 -8.25 -4.77 13.93
CA LYS A 92 -9.37 -4.24 14.72
C LYS A 92 -10.66 -4.18 13.92
N GLN A 93 -10.63 -3.66 12.70
CA GLN A 93 -11.82 -3.51 11.85
C GLN A 93 -12.39 -4.86 11.40
N GLU A 94 -11.51 -5.83 11.16
CA GLU A 94 -11.85 -7.17 10.69
C GLU A 94 -12.09 -8.15 11.84
N ASN A 95 -11.98 -7.72 13.09
CA ASN A 95 -12.08 -8.54 14.30
C ASN A 95 -11.12 -9.74 14.28
N LEU A 96 -9.88 -9.51 13.85
CA LEU A 96 -8.80 -10.48 13.86
C LEU A 96 -7.99 -10.35 15.16
N GLY A 97 -7.48 -11.47 15.65
CA GLY A 97 -6.59 -11.52 16.80
C GLY A 97 -5.48 -12.53 16.56
N ALA A 98 -4.25 -12.17 16.89
CA ALA A 98 -3.11 -13.07 16.77
C ALA A 98 -3.12 -14.09 17.91
N ASP A 99 -3.11 -15.38 17.55
CA ASP A 99 -2.94 -16.48 18.49
C ASP A 99 -1.56 -16.39 19.15
N GLN A 100 -1.54 -16.14 20.46
CA GLN A 100 -0.31 -15.90 21.23
C GLN A 100 0.66 -17.09 21.20
N ALA A 101 0.17 -18.33 21.09
CA ALA A 101 1.02 -19.50 20.99
C ALA A 101 1.72 -19.55 19.61
N LYS A 102 1.00 -19.17 18.54
CA LYS A 102 1.58 -19.06 17.20
C LYS A 102 2.56 -17.88 17.12
N VAL A 103 2.25 -16.75 17.75
CA VAL A 103 3.16 -15.59 17.83
C VAL A 103 4.47 -16.01 18.48
N ALA A 104 4.41 -16.64 19.66
CA ALA A 104 5.61 -17.10 20.36
C ALA A 104 6.40 -18.13 19.51
N GLY A 105 5.70 -19.06 18.86
CA GLY A 105 6.32 -20.06 17.99
C GLY A 105 7.03 -19.46 16.77
N LEU A 106 6.44 -18.46 16.12
CA LEU A 106 7.05 -17.76 14.99
C LEU A 106 8.18 -16.82 15.45
N ALA A 107 7.99 -16.09 16.55
CA ALA A 107 9.00 -15.22 17.14
C ALA A 107 10.28 -16.00 17.53
N ALA A 108 10.13 -17.24 17.99
CA ALA A 108 11.26 -18.13 18.28
C ALA A 108 12.07 -18.55 17.04
N GLN A 109 11.45 -18.53 15.85
CA GLN A 109 12.13 -18.83 14.58
C GLN A 109 12.90 -17.61 14.03
N LEU A 110 12.59 -16.40 14.51
CA LEU A 110 13.30 -15.19 14.12
C LEU A 110 14.69 -15.16 14.75
N THR A 111 15.72 -15.31 13.91
CA THR A 111 17.11 -15.42 14.37
C THR A 111 17.68 -14.05 14.79
N PRO A 112 18.48 -13.97 15.86
CA PRO A 112 19.26 -12.76 16.19
C PRO A 112 20.44 -12.52 15.25
N ALA A 113 20.76 -13.48 14.36
CA ALA A 113 21.98 -13.42 13.57
C ALA A 113 22.06 -12.10 12.76
N PRO A 114 23.21 -11.41 12.79
CA PRO A 114 23.45 -10.23 11.97
C PRO A 114 23.21 -10.50 10.49
N VAL A 115 22.77 -9.45 9.79
CA VAL A 115 22.54 -9.53 8.34
C VAL A 115 23.86 -9.28 7.62
N THR A 116 24.23 -10.20 6.75
CA THR A 116 25.43 -10.16 5.91
C THR A 116 25.07 -10.06 4.44
N ASP A 117 26.05 -9.79 3.58
CA ASP A 117 25.80 -9.65 2.15
C ASP A 117 25.57 -11.01 1.48
N THR A 118 24.31 -11.29 1.14
CA THR A 118 23.88 -12.51 0.43
C THR A 118 23.77 -12.30 -1.08
N LYS A 119 24.15 -11.11 -1.60
CA LYS A 119 23.95 -10.70 -3.01
C LYS A 119 22.49 -10.71 -3.49
N GLN A 120 21.53 -10.74 -2.57
CA GLN A 120 20.09 -10.67 -2.86
C GLN A 120 19.59 -9.23 -3.10
N GLY A 121 20.47 -8.23 -2.93
CA GLY A 121 20.19 -6.81 -3.15
C GLY A 121 19.81 -6.05 -1.87
N ASP A 122 19.94 -4.73 -1.95
CA ASP A 122 19.79 -3.83 -0.79
C ASP A 122 18.40 -3.94 -0.15
N GLN A 123 17.34 -4.04 -0.94
CA GLN A 123 15.95 -4.09 -0.44
C GLN A 123 15.71 -5.30 0.47
N VAL A 124 16.23 -6.47 0.11
CA VAL A 124 16.09 -7.69 0.92
C VAL A 124 16.85 -7.53 2.23
N ALA A 125 18.08 -7.03 2.16
CA ALA A 125 18.91 -6.85 3.34
C ALA A 125 18.34 -5.81 4.32
N VAL A 126 17.87 -4.65 3.84
CA VAL A 126 17.27 -3.63 4.73
C VAL A 126 15.99 -4.13 5.38
N THR A 127 15.14 -4.86 4.65
CA THR A 127 13.92 -5.45 5.21
C THR A 127 14.25 -6.42 6.34
N GLN A 128 15.27 -7.26 6.17
CA GLN A 128 15.73 -8.18 7.21
C GLN A 128 16.33 -7.45 8.42
N ILE A 129 17.15 -6.42 8.20
CA ILE A 129 17.74 -5.61 9.27
C ILE A 129 16.62 -4.99 10.11
N VAL A 130 15.71 -4.24 9.49
CA VAL A 130 14.65 -3.52 10.21
C VAL A 130 13.72 -4.48 10.96
N SER A 131 13.40 -5.63 10.37
CA SER A 131 12.60 -6.66 11.06
C SER A 131 13.32 -7.21 12.31
N LYS A 132 14.65 -7.28 12.30
CA LYS A 132 15.45 -7.75 13.46
C LYS A 132 15.62 -6.70 14.55
N LEU A 133 15.51 -5.41 14.21
CA LEU A 133 15.56 -4.29 15.17
C LEU A 133 14.24 -4.11 15.93
N ARG A 134 13.13 -4.61 15.39
CA ARG A 134 11.80 -4.56 16.01
C ARG A 134 11.63 -5.68 17.04
N ASP A 135 10.61 -5.52 17.89
CA ASP A 135 10.20 -6.60 18.78
C ASP A 135 9.76 -7.84 17.97
N ARG A 136 10.28 -9.01 18.33
CA ARG A 136 10.03 -10.24 17.57
C ARG A 136 8.59 -10.71 17.65
N ASN A 137 7.91 -10.46 18.77
CA ASN A 137 6.50 -10.81 18.91
C ASN A 137 5.64 -9.87 18.08
N GLU A 138 6.01 -8.59 17.99
CA GLU A 138 5.35 -7.62 17.10
C GLU A 138 5.47 -8.06 15.63
N VAL A 139 6.68 -8.36 15.17
CA VAL A 139 6.90 -8.83 13.78
C VAL A 139 6.15 -10.14 13.50
N ALA A 140 6.19 -11.09 14.44
CA ALA A 140 5.46 -12.35 14.32
C ALA A 140 3.93 -12.14 14.31
N SER A 141 3.43 -11.22 15.13
CA SER A 141 2.02 -10.85 15.18
C SER A 141 1.57 -10.21 13.87
N ASP A 142 2.35 -9.30 13.29
CA ASP A 142 2.03 -8.67 12.01
C ASP A 142 1.90 -9.70 10.90
N VAL A 143 2.88 -10.62 10.81
CA VAL A 143 2.86 -11.71 9.81
C VAL A 143 1.61 -12.57 9.95
N LEU A 144 1.23 -12.95 11.17
CA LEU A 144 0.05 -13.79 11.41
C LEU A 144 -1.25 -13.05 11.10
N LEU A 145 -1.37 -11.77 11.50
CA LEU A 145 -2.54 -10.96 11.22
C LEU A 145 -2.73 -10.72 9.72
N GLU A 146 -1.64 -10.46 8.98
CA GLU A 146 -1.67 -10.33 7.52
C GLU A 146 -2.09 -11.65 6.85
N GLN A 147 -1.58 -12.80 7.32
CA GLN A 147 -2.02 -14.10 6.82
C GLN A 147 -3.48 -14.38 7.12
N ASP A 148 -3.97 -14.06 8.32
CA ASP A 148 -5.37 -14.26 8.71
C ASP A 148 -6.31 -13.34 7.91
N LEU A 149 -5.89 -12.09 7.67
CA LEU A 149 -6.60 -11.17 6.78
C LEU A 149 -6.71 -11.74 5.36
N ALA A 150 -5.60 -12.23 4.81
CA ALA A 150 -5.58 -12.87 3.50
C ALA A 150 -6.50 -14.10 3.47
N ARG A 151 -6.41 -15.01 4.44
CA ARG A 151 -7.26 -16.21 4.51
C ARG A 151 -8.75 -15.87 4.61
N LYS A 152 -9.10 -14.80 5.34
CA LYS A 152 -10.49 -14.34 5.49
C LYS A 152 -11.07 -13.81 4.17
N VAL A 153 -10.29 -13.01 3.44
CA VAL A 153 -10.79 -12.22 2.31
C VAL A 153 -10.61 -12.93 0.97
N LEU A 154 -9.50 -13.63 0.76
CA LEU A 154 -9.09 -14.22 -0.52
C LEU A 154 -10.15 -15.13 -1.19
N PRO A 155 -10.89 -16.00 -0.48
CA PRO A 155 -11.90 -16.86 -1.12
C PRO A 155 -13.08 -16.12 -1.76
N LYS A 156 -13.31 -14.85 -1.37
CA LYS A 156 -14.47 -14.04 -1.78
C LYS A 156 -14.06 -12.77 -2.54
N LEU A 157 -12.76 -12.54 -2.68
CA LEU A 157 -12.24 -11.34 -3.27
C LEU A 157 -12.24 -11.44 -4.79
N SER A 158 -12.94 -10.51 -5.43
CA SER A 158 -13.06 -10.40 -6.87
C SER A 158 -12.81 -8.99 -7.36
N VAL A 159 -12.25 -8.88 -8.56
CA VAL A 159 -12.07 -7.63 -9.29
C VAL A 159 -12.56 -7.81 -10.72
N GLY A 160 -13.55 -7.02 -11.12
CA GLY A 160 -13.96 -6.90 -12.52
C GLY A 160 -13.26 -5.71 -13.15
N ALA A 161 -12.51 -5.91 -14.24
CA ALA A 161 -11.71 -4.85 -14.85
C ALA A 161 -11.62 -4.96 -16.37
N ASP A 162 -11.42 -3.81 -17.02
CA ASP A 162 -10.85 -3.74 -18.36
C ASP A 162 -9.32 -3.59 -18.21
N TYR A 163 -8.53 -4.16 -19.12
CA TYR A 163 -7.09 -3.95 -19.08
C TYR A 163 -6.44 -3.80 -20.45
N VAL A 164 -5.31 -3.09 -20.44
CA VAL A 164 -4.40 -2.92 -21.56
C VAL A 164 -2.97 -3.23 -21.11
N GLY A 165 -2.28 -4.11 -21.83
CA GLY A 165 -0.86 -4.38 -21.69
C GLY A 165 -0.04 -3.51 -22.64
N ILE A 166 1.08 -2.98 -22.18
CA ILE A 166 2.01 -2.15 -22.95
C ILE A 166 3.36 -2.83 -22.97
N SER A 167 3.85 -3.13 -24.18
CA SER A 167 5.13 -3.78 -24.38
C SER A 167 6.29 -2.97 -23.80
N ALA A 168 7.16 -3.66 -23.08
CA ALA A 168 8.43 -3.12 -22.61
C ALA A 168 9.61 -3.90 -23.20
N THR A 169 10.71 -3.20 -23.48
CA THR A 169 11.94 -3.79 -24.01
C THR A 169 12.87 -4.36 -22.93
N GLY A 170 12.56 -4.11 -21.66
CA GLY A 170 13.33 -4.60 -20.52
C GLY A 170 12.91 -3.95 -19.21
N ASP A 171 13.69 -4.24 -18.17
CA ASP A 171 13.46 -3.68 -16.85
C ASP A 171 13.71 -2.18 -16.88
N ASN A 172 12.79 -1.42 -16.27
CA ASN A 172 12.88 0.04 -16.23
C ASN A 172 12.83 0.72 -17.60
N ASP A 173 12.16 0.12 -18.59
CA ASP A 173 11.84 0.80 -19.86
C ASP A 173 11.04 2.08 -19.58
N ARG A 174 11.75 3.22 -19.57
CA ARG A 174 11.18 4.54 -19.26
C ARG A 174 10.12 4.95 -20.27
N ALA A 175 10.26 4.54 -21.52
CA ALA A 175 9.30 4.86 -22.57
C ALA A 175 7.99 4.08 -22.36
N ALA A 176 8.09 2.77 -22.07
CA ALA A 176 6.93 1.96 -21.72
C ALA A 176 6.22 2.47 -20.46
N ARG A 177 6.99 2.80 -19.40
CA ARG A 177 6.45 3.43 -18.18
C ARG A 177 5.70 4.73 -18.50
N THR A 178 6.30 5.61 -19.31
CA THR A 178 5.69 6.90 -19.67
C THR A 178 4.38 6.70 -20.42
N ARG A 179 4.34 5.77 -21.38
CA ARG A 179 3.11 5.40 -22.10
C ARG A 179 2.05 4.85 -21.15
N ALA A 180 2.42 3.96 -20.24
CA ALA A 180 1.50 3.34 -19.29
C ALA A 180 0.90 4.36 -18.31
N PHE A 181 1.72 5.25 -17.76
CA PHE A 181 1.26 6.32 -16.87
C PHE A 181 0.41 7.34 -17.61
N GLY A 182 0.79 7.69 -18.84
CA GLY A 182 -0.01 8.57 -19.72
C GLY A 182 -1.38 7.98 -20.01
N LEU A 183 -1.44 6.70 -20.37
CA LEU A 183 -2.69 5.99 -20.64
C LEU A 183 -3.56 5.88 -19.38
N ALA A 184 -2.96 5.57 -18.22
CA ALA A 184 -3.69 5.52 -16.96
C ALA A 184 -4.34 6.88 -16.63
N LYS A 185 -3.62 7.97 -16.86
CA LYS A 185 -4.14 9.33 -16.72
C LYS A 185 -5.27 9.62 -17.71
N GLU A 186 -5.11 9.23 -18.97
CA GLU A 186 -6.16 9.40 -19.99
C GLU A 186 -7.44 8.65 -19.63
N PHE A 187 -7.35 7.39 -19.18
CA PHE A 187 -8.51 6.62 -18.72
C PHE A 187 -9.17 7.21 -17.48
N ALA A 188 -8.38 7.75 -16.55
CA ALA A 188 -8.89 8.43 -15.37
C ALA A 188 -9.59 9.76 -15.72
N ASP A 189 -9.07 10.49 -16.71
CA ASP A 189 -9.57 11.79 -17.13
C ASP A 189 -10.77 11.70 -18.10
N ASP A 190 -10.82 10.68 -18.97
CA ASP A 190 -11.84 10.47 -20.01
C ASP A 190 -12.21 8.96 -20.17
N PRO A 191 -13.17 8.48 -19.36
CA PRO A 191 -13.58 7.08 -19.38
C PRO A 191 -14.22 6.61 -20.69
N ALA A 192 -14.68 7.53 -21.55
CA ALA A 192 -15.31 7.18 -22.81
C ALA A 192 -14.32 6.56 -23.81
N LYS A 193 -13.02 6.84 -23.65
CA LYS A 193 -11.96 6.30 -24.51
C LYS A 193 -11.58 4.86 -24.22
N ILE A 194 -11.90 4.36 -23.02
CA ILE A 194 -11.42 3.06 -22.53
C ILE A 194 -11.80 1.94 -23.50
N GLN A 195 -13.06 1.88 -23.94
CA GLN A 195 -13.54 0.80 -24.80
C GLN A 195 -12.82 0.77 -26.15
N GLY A 196 -12.60 1.93 -26.76
CA GLY A 196 -11.89 2.03 -28.04
C GLY A 196 -10.44 1.59 -27.93
N VAL A 197 -9.73 2.02 -26.87
CA VAL A 197 -8.34 1.65 -26.65
C VAL A 197 -8.21 0.16 -26.31
N VAL A 198 -9.09 -0.40 -25.49
CA VAL A 198 -9.09 -1.84 -25.15
C VAL A 198 -9.30 -2.69 -26.40
N GLN A 199 -10.23 -2.29 -27.29
CA GLN A 199 -10.46 -3.00 -28.57
C GLN A 199 -9.22 -2.93 -29.48
N GLN A 200 -8.57 -1.77 -29.57
CA GLN A 200 -7.33 -1.62 -30.33
C GLN A 200 -6.22 -2.52 -29.74
N ALA A 201 -6.04 -2.48 -28.43
CA ALA A 201 -5.03 -3.26 -27.73
C ALA A 201 -5.26 -4.78 -27.87
N GLN A 202 -6.53 -5.22 -27.93
CA GLN A 202 -6.88 -6.60 -28.19
C GLN A 202 -6.45 -7.04 -29.60
N GLN A 203 -6.69 -6.21 -30.62
CA GLN A 203 -6.29 -6.48 -32.00
C GLN A 203 -4.76 -6.51 -32.14
N GLU A 204 -4.07 -5.53 -31.56
CA GLU A 204 -2.60 -5.47 -31.59
C GLU A 204 -1.96 -6.60 -30.80
N GLY A 205 -2.51 -7.00 -29.65
CA GLY A 205 -2.02 -8.13 -28.86
C GLY A 205 -2.14 -9.47 -29.61
N GLN A 206 -3.25 -9.70 -30.30
CA GLN A 206 -3.42 -10.89 -31.16
C GLN A 206 -2.43 -10.88 -32.33
N GLN A 207 -2.19 -9.73 -32.94
CA GLN A 207 -1.19 -9.59 -33.99
C GLN A 207 0.22 -9.86 -33.45
N ALA A 208 0.57 -9.32 -32.28
CA ALA A 208 1.88 -9.50 -31.67
C ALA A 208 2.16 -10.97 -31.32
N GLN A 209 1.15 -11.72 -30.89
CA GLN A 209 1.26 -13.17 -30.68
C GLN A 209 1.54 -13.94 -31.97
N GLN A 210 1.07 -13.45 -33.13
CA GLN A 210 1.28 -14.09 -34.43
C GLN A 210 2.60 -13.69 -35.09
N THR A 211 3.02 -12.43 -34.94
CA THR A 211 4.17 -11.87 -35.67
C THR A 211 5.43 -11.75 -34.81
N GLY A 212 5.31 -11.80 -33.49
CA GLY A 212 6.40 -11.53 -32.55
C GLY A 212 6.78 -10.05 -32.44
N ALA A 213 6.03 -9.14 -33.07
CA ALA A 213 6.29 -7.70 -33.05
C ALA A 213 5.07 -6.92 -32.51
N PRO A 214 5.27 -5.92 -31.63
CA PRO A 214 4.17 -5.11 -31.13
C PRO A 214 3.51 -4.31 -32.26
N GLY A 215 2.21 -4.05 -32.12
CA GLY A 215 1.46 -3.16 -33.01
C GLY A 215 1.90 -1.70 -32.90
N PRO A 216 1.36 -0.81 -33.74
CA PRO A 216 1.74 0.61 -33.78
C PRO A 216 1.44 1.35 -32.47
N GLY A 217 0.47 0.90 -31.67
CA GLY A 217 0.18 1.42 -30.33
C GLY A 217 1.14 0.90 -29.25
N GLY A 218 1.96 -0.11 -29.57
CA GLY A 218 2.87 -0.74 -28.61
C GLY A 218 2.14 -1.58 -27.56
N TYR A 219 0.93 -2.05 -27.87
CA TYR A 219 0.13 -2.87 -26.97
C TYR A 219 0.53 -4.34 -27.05
N SER A 220 0.60 -5.00 -25.90
CA SER A 220 0.85 -6.44 -25.80
C SER A 220 -0.41 -7.26 -25.50
N ALA A 221 -1.45 -6.63 -24.94
CA ALA A 221 -2.71 -7.29 -24.63
C ALA A 221 -3.84 -6.26 -24.46
N GLY A 222 -5.09 -6.70 -24.66
CA GLY A 222 -6.28 -5.93 -24.33
C GLY A 222 -7.46 -6.86 -24.05
N GLN A 223 -8.22 -6.57 -22.99
CA GLN A 223 -9.40 -7.36 -22.61
C GLN A 223 -10.41 -6.46 -21.89
N ALA A 224 -11.69 -6.65 -22.20
CA ALA A 224 -12.80 -5.94 -21.57
C ALA A 224 -13.59 -6.86 -20.64
N ALA A 225 -14.12 -6.29 -19.56
CA ALA A 225 -15.01 -6.97 -18.60
C ALA A 225 -14.45 -8.30 -18.04
N GLU A 226 -13.14 -8.35 -17.81
CA GLU A 226 -12.48 -9.52 -17.23
C GLU A 226 -12.78 -9.61 -15.74
N LEU A 227 -13.05 -10.81 -15.24
CA LEU A 227 -13.33 -11.06 -13.82
C LEU A 227 -12.20 -11.87 -13.20
N PHE A 228 -11.42 -11.22 -12.34
CA PHE A 228 -10.33 -11.85 -11.60
C PHE A 228 -10.79 -12.28 -10.21
N GLY A 229 -10.64 -13.56 -9.89
CA GLY A 229 -10.78 -14.06 -8.52
C GLY A 229 -9.43 -14.22 -7.82
N ALA A 230 -9.29 -13.67 -6.61
CA ALA A 230 -8.02 -13.66 -5.89
C ALA A 230 -7.53 -15.07 -5.55
N ALA A 231 -8.45 -16.02 -5.33
CA ALA A 231 -8.13 -17.41 -5.07
C ALA A 231 -7.55 -18.14 -6.28
N GLN A 232 -7.98 -17.76 -7.49
CA GLN A 232 -7.50 -18.33 -8.75
C GLN A 232 -6.16 -17.70 -9.17
N TYR A 233 -5.95 -16.42 -8.83
CA TYR A 233 -4.78 -15.66 -9.24
C TYR A 233 -4.01 -15.07 -8.04
N PRO A 234 -3.40 -15.89 -7.16
CA PRO A 234 -2.68 -15.38 -5.98
C PRO A 234 -1.46 -14.51 -6.33
N GLY A 235 -0.91 -14.64 -7.54
CA GLY A 235 0.10 -13.71 -8.06
C GLY A 235 -0.45 -12.30 -8.26
N LEU A 236 -1.62 -12.18 -8.90
CA LEU A 236 -2.30 -10.89 -9.05
C LEU A 236 -2.83 -10.36 -7.71
N ALA A 237 -3.24 -11.24 -6.79
CA ALA A 237 -3.74 -10.87 -5.46
C ALA A 237 -2.71 -10.10 -4.60
N GLN A 238 -1.42 -10.20 -4.92
CA GLN A 238 -0.34 -9.43 -4.27
C GLN A 238 -0.19 -8.01 -4.85
N THR A 239 -0.84 -7.72 -5.98
CA THR A 239 -0.69 -6.47 -6.72
C THR A 239 -1.79 -5.45 -6.39
N ALA A 240 -1.56 -4.20 -6.80
CA ALA A 240 -2.51 -3.10 -6.60
C ALA A 240 -3.87 -3.34 -7.27
N LEU A 241 -4.01 -4.31 -8.18
CA LEU A 241 -5.29 -4.69 -8.76
C LEU A 241 -6.32 -5.07 -7.68
N PHE A 242 -5.91 -5.87 -6.68
CA PHE A 242 -6.79 -6.38 -5.63
C PHE A 242 -6.89 -5.48 -4.39
N GLY A 243 -5.94 -4.55 -4.24
CA GLY A 243 -5.93 -3.54 -3.17
C GLY A 243 -6.71 -2.26 -3.50
N SER A 244 -7.01 -2.02 -4.78
CA SER A 244 -7.61 -0.75 -5.24
C SER A 244 -9.14 -0.83 -5.32
N ASP A 245 -9.79 0.31 -5.09
CA ASP A 245 -11.25 0.42 -5.10
C ASP A 245 -11.84 0.39 -6.51
N LYS A 246 -13.15 0.14 -6.58
CA LYS A 246 -13.95 0.36 -7.80
C LYS A 246 -13.81 1.81 -8.28
N ASN A 247 -13.96 2.01 -9.58
CA ASN A 247 -13.83 3.31 -10.24
C ASN A 247 -12.41 3.91 -10.11
N SER A 248 -11.40 3.06 -10.15
CA SER A 248 -9.99 3.47 -10.19
C SER A 248 -9.29 2.89 -11.41
N VAL A 249 -8.25 3.59 -11.85
CA VAL A 249 -7.30 3.12 -12.85
C VAL A 249 -6.00 2.80 -12.13
N VAL A 250 -5.51 1.57 -12.30
CA VAL A 250 -4.30 1.07 -11.67
C VAL A 250 -3.29 0.77 -12.75
N VAL A 251 -2.06 1.25 -12.59
CA VAL A 251 -0.95 0.89 -13.46
C VAL A 251 0.20 0.31 -12.65
N PHE A 252 0.75 -0.80 -13.10
CA PHE A 252 1.96 -1.42 -12.55
C PHE A 252 2.64 -2.30 -13.60
N GLN A 253 3.91 -2.60 -13.38
CA GLN A 253 4.64 -3.56 -14.20
C GLN A 253 4.36 -4.98 -13.69
N ALA A 254 4.11 -5.93 -14.59
CA ALA A 254 3.91 -7.33 -14.21
C ALA A 254 5.13 -7.89 -13.47
N GLN A 255 4.88 -8.80 -12.53
CA GLN A 255 5.96 -9.44 -11.78
C GLN A 255 6.67 -10.47 -12.67
N LYS A 256 8.01 -10.45 -12.63
CA LYS A 256 8.82 -11.48 -13.28
C LYS A 256 8.61 -12.86 -12.66
N PRO A 257 8.75 -13.94 -13.44
CA PRO A 257 9.22 -13.97 -14.83
C PRO A 257 8.12 -13.80 -15.89
N GLN A 258 6.88 -13.48 -15.51
CA GLN A 258 5.73 -13.56 -16.42
C GLN A 258 5.84 -12.61 -17.61
N SER A 259 6.19 -11.34 -17.38
CA SER A 259 6.43 -10.36 -18.44
C SER A 259 7.19 -9.15 -17.88
N ALA A 260 7.86 -8.40 -18.74
CA ALA A 260 8.37 -7.05 -18.43
C ALA A 260 7.34 -5.95 -18.73
N ASP A 261 6.17 -6.32 -19.25
CA ASP A 261 5.16 -5.36 -19.70
C ASP A 261 4.50 -4.59 -18.55
N TRP A 262 4.01 -3.41 -18.90
CA TRP A 262 3.18 -2.59 -18.03
C TRP A 262 1.71 -2.90 -18.30
N PHE A 263 0.91 -2.97 -17.24
CA PHE A 263 -0.53 -3.17 -17.36
C PHE A 263 -1.27 -1.98 -16.77
N VAL A 264 -2.26 -1.49 -17.50
CA VAL A 264 -3.22 -0.47 -17.09
C VAL A 264 -4.57 -1.15 -16.92
N PHE A 265 -5.06 -1.24 -15.69
CA PHE A 265 -6.36 -1.80 -15.34
C PHE A 265 -7.35 -0.69 -15.01
N VAL A 266 -8.58 -0.81 -15.48
CA VAL A 266 -9.71 0.02 -15.08
C VAL A 266 -10.65 -0.85 -14.25
N ILE A 267 -10.70 -0.59 -12.94
CA ILE A 267 -11.50 -1.39 -12.00
C ILE A 267 -12.96 -0.95 -12.08
N ARG A 268 -13.80 -1.82 -12.66
CA ARG A 268 -15.25 -1.64 -12.79
C ARG A 268 -16.01 -2.13 -11.58
N ALA A 269 -15.53 -3.23 -10.99
CA ALA A 269 -16.17 -3.85 -9.84
C ALA A 269 -15.12 -4.40 -8.88
N ARG A 270 -15.44 -4.37 -7.58
CA ARG A 270 -14.72 -5.06 -6.53
C ARG A 270 -15.72 -5.70 -5.58
N GLY A 271 -15.56 -7.00 -5.32
CA GLY A 271 -16.42 -7.75 -4.41
C GLY A 271 -15.61 -8.46 -3.33
N THR A 272 -16.15 -8.53 -2.11
CA THR A 272 -15.53 -9.23 -0.97
C THR A 272 -16.47 -10.25 -0.31
N ASP A 273 -17.70 -10.38 -0.83
CA ASP A 273 -18.78 -11.02 -0.08
C ASP A 273 -19.21 -12.36 -0.70
N LYS A 274 -18.87 -12.58 -1.97
CA LYS A 274 -19.29 -13.75 -2.74
C LYS A 274 -18.09 -14.42 -3.38
N ALA A 275 -18.09 -15.76 -3.37
CA ALA A 275 -17.14 -16.53 -4.14
C ALA A 275 -17.27 -16.17 -5.63
N VAL A 276 -16.13 -16.09 -6.30
CA VAL A 276 -16.07 -15.80 -7.73
C VAL A 276 -16.44 -17.07 -8.49
N PRO A 277 -17.34 -17.01 -9.50
CA PRO A 277 -17.51 -18.10 -10.44
C PRO A 277 -16.15 -18.41 -11.06
N ALA A 278 -15.67 -19.62 -10.84
CA ALA A 278 -14.30 -19.98 -11.15
C ALA A 278 -14.25 -20.63 -12.54
N ASP A 279 -13.51 -20.01 -13.46
CA ASP A 279 -13.04 -20.64 -14.70
C ASP A 279 -11.80 -21.52 -14.44
N GLN A 280 -11.07 -21.25 -13.35
CA GLN A 280 -9.88 -21.97 -12.90
C GLN A 280 -10.01 -22.48 -11.46
N GLU A 281 -9.28 -23.56 -11.13
CA GLU A 281 -9.26 -24.09 -9.76
C GLU A 281 -8.59 -23.11 -8.79
N ALA A 282 -9.12 -23.03 -7.56
CA ALA A 282 -8.53 -22.20 -6.52
C ALA A 282 -7.13 -22.71 -6.16
N GLN A 283 -6.15 -21.81 -6.19
CA GLN A 283 -4.78 -22.11 -5.80
C GLN A 283 -4.61 -21.95 -4.30
N LYS A 284 -3.78 -22.80 -3.69
CA LYS A 284 -3.42 -22.69 -2.27
C LYS A 284 -2.14 -21.85 -2.13
N PRO A 285 -2.22 -20.60 -1.65
CA PRO A 285 -1.03 -19.76 -1.54
C PRO A 285 -0.11 -20.27 -0.42
N THR A 286 1.20 -20.09 -0.59
CA THR A 286 2.18 -20.32 0.48
C THR A 286 2.03 -19.29 1.59
N ASP A 287 2.62 -19.53 2.76
CA ASP A 287 2.55 -18.56 3.86
C ASP A 287 3.20 -17.21 3.50
N ALA A 288 4.27 -17.22 2.70
CA ALA A 288 4.89 -16.00 2.17
C ALA A 288 3.95 -15.26 1.21
N GLN A 289 3.23 -15.97 0.34
CA GLN A 289 2.21 -15.37 -0.53
C GLN A 289 1.04 -14.81 0.28
N LEU A 290 0.59 -15.52 1.32
CA LEU A 290 -0.48 -15.04 2.21
C LEU A 290 -0.08 -13.76 2.93
N THR A 291 1.14 -13.68 3.45
CA THR A 291 1.64 -12.43 4.05
C THR A 291 1.66 -11.30 3.01
N ALA A 292 2.21 -11.52 1.81
CA ALA A 292 2.23 -10.49 0.76
C ALA A 292 0.83 -10.03 0.31
N ILE A 293 -0.13 -10.97 0.22
CA ILE A 293 -1.54 -10.67 -0.04
C ILE A 293 -2.14 -9.90 1.13
N GLY A 294 -1.84 -10.29 2.37
CA GLY A 294 -2.25 -9.58 3.58
C GLY A 294 -1.77 -8.14 3.58
N THR A 295 -0.48 -7.90 3.33
CA THR A 295 0.10 -6.57 3.15
C THR A 295 -0.65 -5.77 2.07
N ARG A 296 -0.97 -6.39 0.93
CA ARG A 296 -1.76 -5.74 -0.13
C ARG A 296 -3.15 -5.34 0.35
N LEU A 297 -3.80 -6.17 1.13
CA LEU A 297 -5.14 -5.92 1.68
C LEU A 297 -5.16 -4.81 2.74
N LEU A 298 -4.00 -4.31 3.18
CA LEU A 298 -3.90 -3.10 4.01
C LEU A 298 -4.17 -1.81 3.22
N GLN A 299 -4.11 -1.85 1.88
CA GLN A 299 -4.25 -0.67 1.03
C GLN A 299 -5.53 0.16 1.28
N PRO A 300 -6.74 -0.42 1.43
CA PRO A 300 -7.97 0.33 1.72
C PRO A 300 -7.93 1.10 3.04
N TYR A 301 -7.12 0.66 4.00
CA TYR A 301 -7.00 1.28 5.33
C TYR A 301 -6.16 2.56 5.32
N LEU A 302 -5.45 2.85 4.22
CA LEU A 302 -4.64 4.07 4.07
C LEU A 302 -5.49 5.34 4.02
N GLY A 303 -6.64 5.33 3.34
CA GLY A 303 -7.50 6.52 3.23
C GLY A 303 -7.99 7.03 4.59
N GLN A 304 -8.26 6.11 5.51
CA GLN A 304 -8.70 6.38 6.88
C GLN A 304 -7.53 6.52 7.87
N SER A 305 -6.30 6.34 7.39
CA SER A 305 -5.13 6.31 8.26
C SER A 305 -4.71 7.69 8.75
N GLY A 306 -5.00 8.75 7.98
CA GLY A 306 -4.41 10.07 8.23
C GLY A 306 -2.88 10.06 8.05
N LEU A 307 -2.35 9.18 7.18
CA LEU A 307 -0.93 9.02 6.93
C LEU A 307 -0.27 10.35 6.54
N ARG A 308 0.75 10.74 7.30
CA ARG A 308 1.58 11.91 7.03
C ARG A 308 3.03 11.51 7.17
N ILE A 309 3.75 11.45 6.05
CA ILE A 309 5.18 11.11 6.01
C ILE A 309 6.01 12.39 5.99
N ASN A 310 7.11 12.40 6.73
CA ASN A 310 8.09 13.47 6.64
C ASN A 310 8.78 13.43 5.27
N PRO A 311 8.81 14.54 4.50
CA PRO A 311 9.37 14.57 3.15
C PRO A 311 10.80 14.04 3.02
N ARG A 312 11.59 14.05 4.10
CA ARG A 312 12.92 13.43 4.16
C ARG A 312 12.93 11.95 3.76
N TYR A 313 11.86 11.22 4.06
CA TYR A 313 11.74 9.79 3.75
C TYR A 313 11.00 9.55 2.43
N GLY A 314 10.67 10.60 1.70
CA GLY A 314 10.05 10.52 0.38
C GLY A 314 8.53 10.42 0.43
N VAL A 315 7.96 9.67 -0.51
CA VAL A 315 6.51 9.55 -0.73
C VAL A 315 6.06 8.10 -0.62
N TRP A 316 4.82 7.91 -0.16
CA TRP A 316 4.20 6.60 -0.14
C TRP A 316 3.85 6.15 -1.56
N ASP A 317 4.44 5.04 -1.99
CA ASP A 317 4.05 4.31 -3.19
C ASP A 317 2.93 3.34 -2.83
N LEU A 318 1.70 3.69 -3.22
CA LEU A 318 0.52 2.87 -3.00
C LEU A 318 0.58 1.54 -3.75
N VAL A 319 1.21 1.52 -4.92
CA VAL A 319 1.34 0.30 -5.72
C VAL A 319 2.40 -0.62 -5.10
N GLY A 320 3.54 -0.08 -4.66
CA GLY A 320 4.59 -0.85 -4.00
C GLY A 320 4.30 -1.20 -2.52
N MET A 321 3.33 -0.54 -1.88
CA MET A 321 3.16 -0.53 -0.41
C MET A 321 4.49 -0.23 0.30
N ASN A 322 5.19 0.80 -0.21
CA ASN A 322 6.56 1.15 0.15
C ASN A 322 6.78 2.68 0.19
N LEU A 323 7.87 3.13 0.79
CA LEU A 323 8.39 4.49 0.66
C LEU A 323 9.44 4.57 -0.44
N VAL A 324 9.23 5.50 -1.35
CA VAL A 324 10.16 5.78 -2.46
C VAL A 324 10.67 7.23 -2.38
N PRO A 325 11.86 7.54 -2.92
CA PRO A 325 12.45 8.88 -2.79
C PRO A 325 11.55 10.02 -3.29
N ASN A 326 10.77 9.78 -4.35
CA ASN A 326 9.88 10.75 -4.96
C ASN A 326 8.83 10.04 -5.84
N SER A 327 7.88 10.79 -6.40
CA SER A 327 6.81 10.26 -7.26
C SER A 327 7.30 9.57 -8.53
N ASP A 328 8.49 9.91 -9.03
CA ASP A 328 9.03 9.31 -10.24
C ASP A 328 9.59 7.90 -9.99
N ALA A 329 9.88 7.58 -8.74
CA ALA A 329 10.38 6.28 -8.30
C ALA A 329 9.26 5.29 -7.90
N THR A 330 7.98 5.66 -8.02
CA THR A 330 6.87 4.73 -7.72
C THR A 330 6.82 3.59 -8.74
N GLN A 331 6.46 2.40 -8.24
CA GLN A 331 6.27 1.18 -9.03
C GLN A 331 4.98 1.20 -9.87
N GLY A 332 4.15 2.21 -9.68
CA GLY A 332 2.90 2.40 -10.39
C GLY A 332 2.13 3.61 -9.89
N VAL A 333 0.86 3.70 -10.29
CA VAL A 333 -0.09 4.66 -9.72
C VAL A 333 -1.50 4.08 -9.66
N VAL A 334 -2.29 4.55 -8.70
CA VAL A 334 -3.74 4.35 -8.63
C VAL A 334 -4.40 5.72 -8.77
N LEU A 335 -5.28 5.88 -9.74
CA LEU A 335 -5.96 7.13 -10.05
C LEU A 335 -7.48 6.95 -9.93
N PRO A 336 -8.21 7.83 -9.25
CA PRO A 336 -9.67 7.81 -9.30
C PRO A 336 -10.16 8.24 -10.68
N ILE A 337 -11.24 7.61 -11.16
CA ILE A 337 -11.90 8.01 -12.40
C ILE A 337 -12.71 9.29 -12.17
N ARG A 338 -12.50 10.33 -12.98
CA ARG A 338 -13.23 11.60 -12.89
C ARG A 338 -14.73 11.37 -13.10
N GLY A 339 -15.54 11.97 -12.24
CA GLY A 339 -17.01 11.90 -12.33
C GLY A 339 -17.62 10.62 -11.76
N ALA A 340 -16.80 9.66 -11.31
CA ALA A 340 -17.29 8.57 -10.47
C ALA A 340 -17.57 9.11 -9.06
N ALA A 341 -18.69 8.71 -8.45
CA ALA A 341 -18.89 8.93 -7.03
C ALA A 341 -17.72 8.30 -6.28
N THR A 342 -17.00 9.11 -5.49
CA THR A 342 -16.02 8.59 -4.55
C THR A 342 -16.71 7.54 -3.70
N ALA A 343 -16.12 6.33 -3.62
CA ALA A 343 -16.44 5.44 -2.51
C ALA A 343 -16.24 6.28 -1.24
N GLN A 344 -17.28 6.43 -0.43
CA GLN A 344 -17.21 7.20 0.80
C GLN A 344 -16.02 6.67 1.61
N GLN A 345 -15.00 7.51 1.73
CA GLN A 345 -13.75 7.24 2.45
C GLN A 345 -14.00 7.30 3.96
#